data_AF-A0A934YUH6-F1
#
_entry.id   AF-A0A934YUH6-F1
#
_cell.length_a   1.000
_cell.length_b   1.000
_cell.length_c   1.000
_cell.angle_alpha   90.00
_cell.angle_beta   90.00
_cell.angle_gamma   90.00
#
_symmetry.space_group_name_H-M   'P 1'
#
loop_
_entity.id
_entity.type
_entity.pdbx_description
1 polymer ?
#
loop_
_entity_poly.entity_id
_entity_poly.type
_entity_poly.pdbx_seq_one_letter_code
_entity_poly.pdbx_strand_id
1 'polypeptide(L)'
;MIPEWADWLTERPGSTNIPRPVVERQARLILDTLIAMLGPLRREAKPVWQHVTEHYGRIAAARGLAAGEVVEELQQLRLLLIKHIGALVAALRPRRAVAVFLRLSAIIDRGIAQAVVGYTDALVASLLMTDRNTQPLTETNGDDSARQLEALELELAGITTRR
;
A
#
# COMPACT_ATOMS: atom_id res chain seq x y z
N MET A 1 5.40 -13.58 -3.66
CA MET A 1 4.88 -12.48 -2.83
C MET A 1 3.68 -11.73 -3.37
N ILE A 2 3.76 -10.99 -4.49
CA ILE A 2 2.60 -10.19 -4.98
C ILE A 2 1.38 -11.08 -5.25
N PRO A 3 1.51 -12.23 -5.96
CA PRO A 3 0.38 -13.15 -6.12
C PRO A 3 -0.15 -13.67 -4.77
N GLU A 4 0.73 -14.08 -3.85
CA GLU A 4 0.32 -14.55 -2.50
C GLU A 4 -0.46 -13.50 -1.70
N TRP A 5 -0.09 -12.22 -1.81
CA TRP A 5 -0.83 -11.15 -1.15
C TRP A 5 -2.18 -10.89 -1.84
N ALA A 6 -2.20 -10.92 -3.17
CA ALA A 6 -3.45 -10.79 -3.93
C ALA A 6 -4.41 -11.95 -3.64
N ASP A 7 -3.90 -13.20 -3.62
CA ASP A 7 -4.66 -14.40 -3.26
C ASP A 7 -5.28 -14.24 -1.87
N TRP A 8 -4.45 -13.89 -0.87
CA TRP A 8 -4.91 -13.67 0.50
C TRP A 8 -5.99 -12.59 0.61
N LEU A 9 -5.87 -11.51 -0.16
CA LEU A 9 -6.88 -10.44 -0.20
C LEU A 9 -8.19 -10.92 -0.84
N THR A 10 -8.11 -11.68 -1.94
CA THR A 10 -9.30 -12.16 -2.67
C THR A 10 -10.01 -13.32 -1.99
N GLU A 11 -9.32 -14.06 -1.12
CA GLU A 11 -9.91 -15.17 -0.33
C GLU A 11 -10.59 -14.68 0.96
N ARG A 12 -10.41 -13.39 1.33
CA ARG A 12 -10.96 -12.83 2.57
C ARG A 12 -12.49 -12.64 2.47
N PRO A 13 -13.27 -13.08 3.46
CA PRO A 13 -14.69 -12.72 3.57
C PRO A 13 -14.86 -11.21 3.66
N GLY A 14 -15.74 -10.62 2.84
CA GLY A 14 -15.95 -9.17 2.80
C GLY A 14 -15.00 -8.41 1.87
N SER A 15 -14.11 -9.10 1.14
CA SER A 15 -13.40 -8.50 0.01
C SER A 15 -14.38 -8.26 -1.15
N THR A 16 -14.91 -7.03 -1.24
CA THR A 16 -15.77 -6.60 -2.36
C THR A 16 -15.00 -6.70 -3.68
N ASN A 17 -15.68 -7.04 -4.79
CA ASN A 17 -15.18 -7.26 -6.18
C ASN A 17 -14.15 -6.22 -6.71
N ILE A 18 -12.94 -6.17 -6.14
CA ILE A 18 -11.82 -5.44 -6.74
C ILE A 18 -11.23 -6.35 -7.84
N PRO A 19 -11.00 -5.81 -9.05
CA PRO A 19 -10.27 -6.53 -10.06
C PRO A 19 -8.86 -6.90 -9.56
N ARG A 20 -8.52 -8.19 -9.57
CA ARG A 20 -7.17 -8.68 -9.22
C ARG A 20 -6.01 -7.87 -9.83
N PRO A 21 -6.08 -7.41 -11.10
CA PRO A 21 -5.03 -6.57 -11.67
C PRO A 21 -4.78 -5.27 -10.89
N VAL A 22 -5.82 -4.67 -10.31
CA VAL A 22 -5.70 -3.46 -9.48
C VAL A 22 -4.97 -3.78 -8.17
N VAL A 23 -5.33 -4.88 -7.51
CA VAL A 23 -4.64 -5.35 -6.29
C VAL A 23 -3.17 -5.59 -6.55
N GLU A 24 -2.84 -6.30 -7.62
CA GLU A 24 -1.46 -6.61 -7.97
C GLU A 24 -0.65 -5.36 -8.32
N ARG A 25 -1.26 -4.37 -8.99
CA ARG A 25 -0.64 -3.06 -9.25
C ARG A 25 -0.38 -2.30 -7.95
N GLN A 26 -1.36 -2.23 -7.05
CA GLN A 26 -1.19 -1.61 -5.73
C GLN A 26 -0.07 -2.28 -4.93
N ALA A 27 -0.06 -3.61 -4.89
CA ALA A 27 0.99 -4.39 -4.24
C ALA A 27 2.37 -4.02 -4.79
N ARG A 28 2.50 -4.01 -6.12
CA ARG A 28 3.75 -3.69 -6.80
C ARG A 28 4.21 -2.27 -6.47
N LEU A 29 3.32 -1.29 -6.56
CA LEU A 29 3.62 0.11 -6.27
C LEU A 29 4.07 0.31 -4.81
N ILE A 30 3.38 -0.31 -3.84
CA ILE A 30 3.79 -0.29 -2.44
C ILE A 30 5.19 -0.87 -2.27
N LEU A 31 5.47 -2.02 -2.91
CA LEU A 31 6.76 -2.69 -2.79
C LEU A 31 7.90 -1.91 -3.44
N ASP A 32 7.70 -1.39 -4.64
CA ASP A 32 8.72 -0.62 -5.36
C ASP A 32 9.05 0.68 -4.60
N THR A 33 8.02 1.33 -4.04
CA THR A 33 8.21 2.51 -3.19
C THR A 33 8.92 2.15 -1.88
N LEU A 34 8.61 1.00 -1.27
CA LEU A 34 9.27 0.51 -0.07
C LEU A 34 10.75 0.18 -0.33
N ILE A 35 11.08 -0.40 -1.49
CA ILE A 35 12.46 -0.62 -1.93
C ILE A 35 13.20 0.70 -2.06
N ALA A 36 12.59 1.72 -2.68
CA ALA A 36 13.16 3.06 -2.78
C ALA A 36 13.39 3.70 -1.40
N MET A 37 12.46 3.50 -0.45
CA MET A 37 12.56 3.96 0.93
C MET A 37 13.68 3.28 1.74
N LEU A 38 14.01 2.02 1.44
CA LEU A 38 15.14 1.29 2.04
C LEU A 38 16.48 1.67 1.41
N GLY A 39 16.46 2.27 0.23
CA GLY A 39 17.63 2.59 -0.59
C GLY A 39 18.20 4.00 -0.37
N PRO A 40 19.11 4.42 -1.28
CA PRO A 40 19.71 5.76 -1.24
C PRO A 40 18.69 6.87 -1.52
N LEU A 41 17.61 6.57 -2.24
CA LEU A 41 16.55 7.51 -2.64
C LEU A 41 15.50 7.75 -1.54
N ARG A 42 15.77 7.36 -0.29
CA ARG A 42 14.78 7.41 0.81
C ARG A 42 14.21 8.80 1.08
N ARG A 43 14.90 9.88 0.70
CA ARG A 43 14.45 11.25 0.94
C ARG A 43 13.43 11.65 -0.11
N GLU A 44 13.73 11.34 -1.36
CA GLU A 44 12.90 11.57 -2.54
C GLU A 44 11.69 10.63 -2.57
N ALA A 45 11.85 9.39 -2.08
CA ALA A 45 10.78 8.40 -2.02
C ALA A 45 9.81 8.64 -0.85
N LYS A 46 10.17 9.45 0.14
CA LYS A 46 9.33 9.65 1.34
C LYS A 46 7.96 10.28 1.00
N PRO A 47 7.86 11.36 0.21
CA PRO A 47 6.56 11.89 -0.22
C PRO A 47 5.76 10.86 -1.02
N VAL A 48 6.40 10.17 -1.97
CA VAL A 48 5.76 9.11 -2.77
C VAL A 48 5.20 8.00 -1.88
N TRP A 49 5.96 7.55 -0.87
CA TRP A 49 5.50 6.59 0.12
C TRP A 49 4.25 7.06 0.85
N GLN A 50 4.20 8.34 1.24
CA GLN A 50 3.03 8.91 1.89
C GLN A 50 1.82 8.90 0.95
N HIS A 51 1.97 9.37 -0.29
CA HIS A 51 0.87 9.39 -1.26
C HIS A 51 0.35 7.99 -1.61
N VAL A 52 1.25 7.03 -1.83
CA VAL A 52 0.89 5.63 -2.15
C VAL A 52 0.11 4.99 -1.01
N THR A 53 0.60 5.15 0.23
CA THR A 53 -0.05 4.53 1.39
C THR A 53 -1.36 5.21 1.77
N GLU A 54 -1.45 6.54 1.62
CA GLU A 54 -2.70 7.28 1.77
C GLU A 54 -3.74 6.84 0.72
N HIS A 55 -3.33 6.76 -0.55
CA HIS A 55 -4.21 6.30 -1.63
C HIS A 55 -4.70 4.86 -1.39
N TYR A 56 -3.83 3.98 -0.88
CA TYR A 56 -4.24 2.63 -0.47
C TYR A 56 -5.38 2.66 0.56
N GLY A 57 -5.28 3.52 1.57
CA GLY A 57 -6.33 3.77 2.56
C GLY A 57 -7.64 4.28 1.94
N ARG A 58 -7.56 5.23 1.01
CA ARG A 58 -8.74 5.75 0.30
C ARG A 58 -9.45 4.65 -0.50
N ILE A 59 -8.69 3.81 -1.21
CA ILE A 59 -9.27 2.67 -1.94
C ILE A 59 -9.85 1.64 -0.97
N ALA A 60 -9.24 1.43 0.19
CA ALA A 60 -9.79 0.57 1.23
C ALA A 60 -11.16 1.06 1.74
N ALA A 61 -11.33 2.37 1.95
CA ALA A 61 -12.64 2.94 2.28
C ALA A 61 -13.66 2.71 1.14
N ALA A 62 -13.25 2.89 -0.11
CA ALA A 62 -14.10 2.67 -1.28
C ALA A 62 -14.50 1.19 -1.49
N ARG A 63 -13.71 0.25 -0.95
CA ARG A 63 -14.04 -1.18 -0.84
C ARG A 63 -15.08 -1.50 0.23
N GLY A 64 -15.36 -0.57 1.13
CA GLY A 64 -16.21 -0.80 2.30
C GLY A 64 -15.51 -1.54 3.44
N LEU A 65 -14.17 -1.58 3.45
CA LEU A 65 -13.42 -2.18 4.56
C LEU A 65 -13.57 -1.34 5.83
N ALA A 66 -13.50 -1.96 7.00
CA ALA A 66 -13.28 -1.23 8.24
C ALA A 66 -11.81 -0.82 8.39
N ALA A 67 -11.55 0.25 9.15
CA ALA A 67 -10.19 0.77 9.38
C ALA A 67 -9.22 -0.31 9.90
N GLY A 68 -9.68 -1.20 10.78
CA GLY A 68 -8.89 -2.31 11.31
C GLY A 68 -8.47 -3.30 10.21
N GLU A 69 -9.31 -3.51 9.21
CA GLU A 69 -9.01 -4.41 8.09
C GLU A 69 -7.90 -3.83 7.21
N VAL A 70 -7.89 -2.52 6.98
CA VAL A 70 -6.79 -1.84 6.27
C VAL A 70 -5.45 -2.06 6.97
N VAL A 71 -5.45 -1.98 8.30
CA VAL A 71 -4.26 -2.26 9.12
C VAL A 71 -3.84 -3.72 8.95
N GLU A 72 -4.78 -4.67 9.02
CA GLU A 72 -4.49 -6.10 8.83
C GLU A 72 -3.88 -6.40 7.47
N GLU A 73 -4.39 -5.80 6.38
CA GLU A 73 -3.85 -6.01 5.03
C GLU A 73 -2.37 -5.61 4.92
N LEU A 74 -1.99 -4.48 5.53
CA LEU A 74 -0.62 -3.99 5.55
C LEU A 74 0.28 -4.76 6.53
N GLN A 75 -0.28 -5.26 7.63
CA GLN A 75 0.42 -6.18 8.54
C GLN A 75 0.67 -7.54 7.89
N GLN A 76 -0.27 -8.03 7.07
CA GLN A 76 -0.08 -9.24 6.29
C GLN A 76 1.03 -9.05 5.25
N LEU A 77 1.08 -7.89 4.58
CA LEU A 77 2.17 -7.55 3.68
C LEU A 77 3.54 -7.57 4.40
N ARG A 78 3.61 -7.06 5.63
CA ARG A 78 4.81 -7.15 6.49
C ARG A 78 5.23 -8.59 6.73
N LEU A 79 4.28 -9.45 7.11
CA LEU A 79 4.57 -10.86 7.36
C LEU A 79 5.13 -11.55 6.09
N LEU A 80 4.49 -11.31 4.94
CA LEU A 80 4.96 -11.83 3.66
C LEU A 80 6.35 -11.31 3.30
N LEU A 81 6.62 -10.03 3.51
CA LEU A 81 7.93 -9.42 3.29
C LEU A 81 9.01 -10.11 4.16
N ILE A 82 8.76 -10.25 5.46
CA ILE A 82 9.68 -10.91 6.38
C ILE A 82 9.92 -12.37 5.96
N LYS A 83 8.88 -13.10 5.56
CA LYS A 83 9.00 -14.47 5.06
C LYS A 83 9.89 -14.55 3.82
N HIS A 84 9.73 -13.62 2.88
CA HIS A 84 10.48 -13.61 1.62
C HIS A 84 11.94 -13.20 1.78
N ILE A 85 12.23 -12.20 2.64
CA ILE A 85 13.61 -11.72 2.84
C ILE A 85 14.32 -12.46 3.98
N GLY A 86 13.60 -13.24 4.79
CA GLY A 86 14.08 -13.77 6.06
C GLY A 86 15.36 -14.57 5.95
N ALA A 87 15.45 -15.48 4.97
CA ALA A 87 16.66 -16.28 4.73
C ALA A 87 17.86 -15.41 4.32
N LEU A 88 17.65 -14.40 3.46
CA LEU A 88 18.70 -13.48 3.03
C LEU A 88 19.20 -12.61 4.20
N VAL A 89 18.28 -12.15 5.04
CA VAL A 89 18.61 -11.32 6.22
C VAL A 89 19.27 -12.16 7.31
N ALA A 90 18.88 -13.42 7.48
CA ALA A 90 19.47 -14.34 8.45
C ALA A 90 20.94 -14.68 8.14
N ALA A 91 21.36 -14.60 6.87
CA ALA A 91 22.76 -14.76 6.47
C ALA A 91 23.65 -13.56 6.84
N LEU A 92 23.07 -12.43 7.26
CA LEU A 92 23.82 -11.24 7.68
C LEU A 92 24.33 -11.39 9.12
N ARG A 93 25.33 -10.59 9.48
CA ARG A 93 25.74 -10.44 10.89
C ARG A 93 24.52 -10.02 11.74
N PRO A 94 24.34 -10.56 12.96
CA PRO A 94 23.13 -10.32 13.77
C PRO A 94 22.74 -8.84 13.91
N ARG A 95 23.70 -7.95 14.17
CA ARG A 95 23.45 -6.50 14.26
C ARG A 95 22.89 -5.90 12.96
N ARG A 96 23.35 -6.36 11.80
CA ARG A 96 22.85 -5.91 10.49
C ARG A 96 21.47 -6.49 10.21
N ALA A 97 21.24 -7.76 10.54
CA ALA A 97 19.94 -8.39 10.40
C ALA A 97 18.85 -7.64 11.19
N VAL A 98 19.12 -7.36 12.48
CA VAL A 98 18.23 -6.57 13.33
C VAL A 98 17.99 -5.17 12.74
N ALA A 99 19.03 -4.49 12.28
CA ALA A 99 18.90 -3.17 11.68
C ALA A 99 18.02 -3.16 10.42
N VAL A 100 18.08 -4.21 9.59
CA VAL A 100 17.22 -4.35 8.40
C VAL A 100 15.76 -4.47 8.82
N PHE A 101 15.43 -5.39 9.74
CA PHE A 101 14.05 -5.57 10.19
C PHE A 101 13.50 -4.34 10.92
N LEU A 102 14.28 -3.67 11.77
CA LEU A 102 13.84 -2.44 12.43
C LEU A 102 13.53 -1.32 11.43
N ARG A 103 14.35 -1.16 10.38
CA ARG A 103 14.09 -0.15 9.34
C ARG A 103 12.86 -0.49 8.53
N LEU A 104 12.70 -1.76 8.16
CA LEU A 104 11.52 -2.24 7.45
C LEU A 104 10.26 -1.96 8.28
N SER A 105 10.23 -2.37 9.55
CA SER A 105 9.10 -2.14 10.46
C SER A 105 8.78 -0.65 10.56
N ALA A 106 9.78 0.21 10.79
CA ALA A 106 9.57 1.64 10.93
C ALA A 106 9.00 2.31 9.66
N ILE A 107 9.35 1.82 8.46
CA ILE A 107 8.78 2.32 7.20
C ILE A 107 7.33 1.86 7.07
N ILE A 108 7.05 0.58 7.32
CA ILE A 108 5.70 0.01 7.24
C ILE A 108 4.78 0.66 8.28
N ASP A 109 5.23 0.85 9.52
CA ASP A 109 4.43 1.50 10.58
C ASP A 109 3.99 2.91 10.17
N ARG A 110 4.86 3.68 9.52
CA ARG A 110 4.50 4.99 8.95
C ARG A 110 3.51 4.87 7.80
N GLY A 111 3.67 3.87 6.94
CA GLY A 111 2.74 3.60 5.86
C GLY A 111 1.35 3.22 6.37
N ILE A 112 1.27 2.40 7.43
CA ILE A 112 0.02 2.05 8.10
C ILE A 112 -0.66 3.31 8.65
N ALA A 113 0.09 4.16 9.38
CA ALA A 113 -0.45 5.41 9.90
C ALA A 113 -1.02 6.28 8.77
N GLN A 114 -0.31 6.42 7.66
CA GLN A 114 -0.75 7.21 6.52
C GLN A 114 -1.95 6.59 5.78
N ALA A 115 -2.01 5.27 5.67
CA ALA A 115 -3.17 4.58 5.11
C ALA A 115 -4.41 4.78 5.96
N VAL A 116 -4.29 4.77 7.30
CA VAL A 116 -5.41 5.09 8.19
C VAL A 116 -5.87 6.54 8.02
N VAL A 117 -4.95 7.49 7.81
CA VAL A 117 -5.30 8.88 7.46
C VAL A 117 -6.12 8.92 6.17
N GLY A 118 -5.61 8.34 5.09
CA GLY A 118 -6.31 8.32 3.80
C GLY A 118 -7.68 7.64 3.87
N TYR A 119 -7.78 6.53 4.61
CA TYR A 119 -9.05 5.87 4.89
C TYR A 119 -10.05 6.79 5.60
N THR A 120 -9.59 7.46 6.66
CA THR A 120 -10.43 8.32 7.49
C THR A 120 -10.89 9.56 6.72
N ASP A 121 -10.01 10.17 5.93
CA ASP A 121 -10.35 11.32 5.08
C ASP A 121 -11.41 10.94 4.04
N ALA A 122 -11.29 9.79 3.40
CA ALA A 122 -12.30 9.28 2.47
C ALA A 122 -13.65 9.03 3.17
N LEU A 123 -13.64 8.45 4.38
CA LEU A 123 -14.84 8.22 5.15
C LEU A 123 -15.50 9.55 5.55
N VAL A 124 -14.73 10.51 6.08
CA VAL A 124 -15.25 11.83 6.46
C VAL A 124 -15.82 12.56 5.24
N ALA A 125 -15.13 12.52 4.10
CA ALA A 125 -15.65 13.06 2.85
C ALA A 125 -17.00 12.42 2.48
N SER A 126 -17.13 11.10 2.63
CA SER A 126 -18.39 10.39 2.36
C SER A 126 -19.53 10.73 3.31
N LEU A 127 -19.22 11.06 4.57
CA LEU A 127 -20.21 11.46 5.58
C LEU A 127 -20.65 12.91 5.42
N LEU A 128 -19.73 13.80 5.02
CA LEU A 128 -19.99 15.23 4.82
C LEU A 128 -20.64 15.52 3.47
N MET A 129 -20.41 14.68 2.46
CA MET A 129 -21.04 14.77 1.15
C MET A 129 -22.23 13.81 1.06
N THR A 130 -23.46 14.35 1.11
CA THR A 130 -24.65 13.69 0.56
C THR A 130 -24.61 13.70 -0.98
N ASP A 131 -23.46 13.41 -1.60
CA ASP A 131 -23.20 13.71 -3.01
C ASP A 131 -22.41 12.60 -3.75
N ARG A 132 -22.75 12.44 -5.04
CA ARG A 132 -22.70 11.22 -5.89
C ARG A 132 -21.34 10.51 -6.11
N ASN A 133 -20.24 10.97 -5.52
CA ASN A 133 -18.89 10.41 -5.78
C ASN A 133 -18.44 9.35 -4.77
N THR A 134 -19.21 9.12 -3.71
CA THR A 134 -18.99 8.05 -2.72
C THR A 134 -19.91 6.86 -2.99
N GLN A 135 -20.04 6.49 -4.26
CA GLN A 135 -20.58 5.19 -4.60
C GLN A 135 -19.56 4.10 -4.23
N PRO A 136 -20.02 2.95 -3.71
CA PRO A 136 -19.16 1.77 -3.56
C PRO A 136 -18.44 1.50 -4.89
N LEU A 137 -17.19 1.03 -4.84
CA LEU A 137 -16.41 0.66 -6.03
C LEU A 137 -17.26 -0.23 -6.95
N THR A 138 -17.78 0.41 -8.00
CA THR A 138 -18.52 -0.18 -9.11
C THR A 138 -17.59 -0.14 -10.32
N GLU A 139 -17.87 -0.94 -11.36
CA GLU A 139 -17.04 -0.99 -12.58
C GLU A 139 -16.74 0.41 -13.16
N THR A 140 -17.64 1.37 -12.94
CA THR A 140 -17.53 2.79 -13.33
C THR A 140 -16.44 3.60 -12.61
N ASN A 141 -16.05 3.24 -11.36
CA ASN A 141 -15.00 3.91 -10.58
C ASN A 141 -13.62 3.20 -10.67
N GLY A 142 -13.57 2.05 -11.34
CA GLY A 142 -12.31 1.32 -11.59
C GLY A 142 -11.33 2.12 -12.44
N ASP A 143 -11.84 2.88 -13.42
CA ASP A 143 -11.05 3.73 -14.32
C ASP A 143 -10.41 4.93 -13.62
N ASP A 144 -11.09 5.50 -12.61
CA ASP A 144 -10.53 6.57 -11.77
C ASP A 144 -9.41 6.04 -10.88
N SER A 145 -9.60 4.85 -10.30
CA SER A 145 -8.58 4.19 -9.48
C SER A 145 -7.34 3.83 -10.31
N ALA A 146 -7.54 3.34 -11.54
CA ALA A 146 -6.45 3.02 -12.46
C ALA A 146 -5.63 4.25 -12.85
N ARG A 147 -6.30 5.39 -13.10
CA ARG A 147 -5.63 6.68 -13.39
C ARG A 147 -4.86 7.23 -12.19
N GLN A 148 -5.42 7.13 -10.99
CA GLN A 148 -4.72 7.54 -9.76
C GLN A 148 -3.48 6.67 -9.50
N LEU A 149 -3.57 5.36 -9.75
CA LEU A 149 -2.42 4.46 -9.67
C LEU A 149 -1.35 4.79 -10.71
N GLU A 150 -1.74 5.06 -11.95
CA GLU A 150 -0.82 5.48 -13.01
C GLU A 150 -0.08 6.78 -12.63
N ALA A 151 -0.77 7.77 -12.05
CA ALA A 151 -0.14 9.00 -11.59
C ALA A 151 0.94 8.74 -10.51
N LEU A 152 0.67 7.83 -9.57
CA LEU A 152 1.63 7.45 -8.53
C LEU A 152 2.80 6.62 -9.09
N GLU A 153 2.52 5.73 -10.05
CA GLU A 153 3.54 4.97 -10.78
C GLU A 153 4.49 5.93 -11.53
N LEU A 154 3.94 6.99 -12.16
CA LEU A 154 4.73 8.04 -12.80
C LEU A 154 5.53 8.89 -11.80
N GLU A 155 4.95 9.20 -10.63
CA GLU A 155 5.66 9.90 -9.56
C GLU A 155 6.90 9.11 -9.10
N LEU A 156 6.74 7.80 -8.91
CA LEU A 156 7.83 6.87 -8.57
C LEU A 156 8.85 6.74 -9.71
N ALA A 157 8.40 6.64 -10.96
CA ALA A 157 9.27 6.62 -12.13
C ALA A 157 10.11 7.91 -12.23
N GLY A 158 9.51 9.06 -11.89
CA GLY A 158 10.17 10.36 -11.89
C GLY A 158 11.35 10.46 -10.93
N ILE A 159 11.28 9.81 -9.76
CA ILE A 159 12.40 9.79 -8.81
C ILE A 159 13.48 8.77 -9.16
N THR A 160 13.11 7.67 -9.81
CA THR A 160 14.05 6.59 -10.18
C THR A 160 14.84 6.91 -11.44
N THR A 161 14.25 7.64 -12.39
CA THR A 161 14.86 8.00 -13.68
C THR A 161 15.79 9.21 -13.61
N ARG A 162 15.69 10.07 -12.58
CA ARG A 162 16.55 11.25 -12.38
C ARG A 162 17.97 10.91 -11.88
N ARG A 163 18.41 9.67 -12.05
CA ARG A 163 19.66 9.12 -11.50
C ARG A 163 20.49 8.49 -12.60
#